data_AF-A0A1E7FJP6-F1
#
_entry.id   AF-A0A1E7FJP6-F1
#
_cell.length_a   1.000
_cell.length_b   1.000
_cell.length_c   1.000
_cell.angle_alpha   90.00
_cell.angle_beta   90.00
_cell.angle_gamma   90.00
#
_symmetry.space_group_name_H-M   'P 1'
#
loop_
_entity.id
_entity.type
_entity.pdbx_description
1 polymer ?
#
loop_
_entity_poly.entity_id
_entity_poly.type
_entity_poly.pdbx_seq_one_letter_code
_entity_poly.pdbx_strand_id
1 'polypeptide(L)'
;MGRKQKLRQEKRNIKNKAAAAEVTAAAAEVTAAAAANAAEEKALALEDQLPKSDMYVQALYMADTDNITRREQFELFKRGATEDACIHSMFRMGKMLMHAHMALPWFLEGAIRGSFQCTMKLLGQFYFTKTFQPNRKADALQDYWGEITKKFHSGDSLVDTMKILKCSVTQECIICSKTDTKTLTLKQCEGCSVYCYCSVGCQTIHWKESKHRNECKQVHILNKYHKPYAKEIRDAVIRGDKEIPSLEKLRYKLGLTRPEEEYIEFFELTHNGEKIDPNDYLVGREDGTLWVGSTPSSPIGTL
;
A
#
# COMPACT_ATOMS: atom_id res chain seq x y z
N MET A 1 -35.88 -48.21 24.37
CA MET A 1 -34.47 -47.83 24.66
C MET A 1 -34.39 -47.08 25.99
N GLY A 2 -33.49 -47.45 26.89
CA GLY A 2 -33.33 -46.80 28.19
C GLY A 2 -32.69 -45.41 28.07
N ARG A 3 -33.07 -44.47 28.95
CA ARG A 3 -32.57 -43.07 28.98
C ARG A 3 -31.04 -42.97 28.92
N LYS A 4 -30.31 -43.90 29.56
CA LYS A 4 -28.84 -43.98 29.53
C LYS A 4 -28.27 -44.30 28.14
N GLN A 5 -28.96 -45.10 27.33
CA GLN A 5 -28.52 -45.48 25.98
C GLN A 5 -28.71 -44.32 25.00
N LYS A 6 -29.83 -43.58 25.13
CA LYS A 6 -30.10 -42.37 24.35
C LYS A 6 -29.05 -41.28 24.58
N LEU A 7 -28.68 -41.04 25.85
CA LEU A 7 -27.60 -40.09 26.22
C LEU A 7 -26.22 -40.51 25.67
N ARG A 8 -25.91 -41.81 25.64
CA ARG A 8 -24.64 -42.30 25.07
C ARG A 8 -24.58 -42.11 23.55
N GLN A 9 -25.70 -42.32 22.86
CA GLN A 9 -25.79 -42.13 21.41
C GLN A 9 -25.70 -40.65 21.03
N GLU A 10 -26.36 -39.77 21.78
CA GLU A 10 -26.28 -38.32 21.59
C GLU A 10 -24.85 -37.78 21.78
N LYS A 11 -24.14 -38.23 22.83
CA LYS A 11 -22.72 -37.88 23.03
C LYS A 11 -21.82 -38.36 21.89
N ARG A 12 -22.07 -39.55 21.32
CA ARG A 12 -21.31 -40.04 20.14
C ARG A 12 -21.59 -39.21 18.90
N ASN A 13 -22.85 -38.82 18.67
CA ASN A 13 -23.21 -37.97 17.54
C ASN A 13 -22.56 -36.58 17.63
N ILE A 14 -22.52 -35.98 18.82
CA ILE A 14 -21.83 -34.69 19.05
C ILE A 14 -20.33 -34.85 18.78
N LYS A 15 -19.69 -35.90 19.32
CA LYS A 15 -18.25 -36.15 19.11
C LYS A 15 -17.92 -36.36 17.63
N ASN A 16 -18.74 -37.14 16.91
CA ASN A 16 -18.53 -37.38 15.48
C ASN A 16 -18.75 -36.11 14.64
N LYS A 17 -19.72 -35.27 15.01
CA LYS A 17 -19.95 -33.98 14.34
C LYS A 17 -18.79 -33.00 14.57
N ALA A 18 -18.24 -32.97 15.78
CA ALA A 18 -17.05 -32.17 16.10
C ALA A 18 -15.83 -32.64 15.29
N ALA A 19 -15.58 -33.95 15.25
CA ALA A 19 -14.47 -34.51 14.48
C ALA A 19 -14.60 -34.25 12.97
N ALA A 20 -15.82 -34.35 12.41
CA ALA A 20 -16.07 -34.01 11.01
C ALA A 20 -15.85 -32.51 10.72
N ALA A 21 -16.25 -31.62 11.64
CA ALA A 21 -16.00 -30.18 11.51
C ALA A 21 -14.50 -29.86 11.57
N GLU A 22 -13.75 -30.53 12.45
CA GLU A 22 -12.29 -30.39 12.58
C GLU A 22 -11.55 -30.84 11.31
N VAL A 23 -11.91 -32.00 10.75
CA VAL A 23 -11.35 -32.50 9.48
C VAL A 23 -11.68 -31.54 8.32
N THR A 24 -12.89 -31.00 8.30
CA THR A 24 -13.30 -30.02 7.26
C THR A 24 -12.52 -28.71 7.40
N ALA A 25 -12.30 -28.22 8.62
CA ALA A 25 -11.52 -27.01 8.88
C ALA A 25 -10.05 -27.20 8.49
N ALA A 26 -9.44 -28.33 8.84
CA ALA A 26 -8.06 -28.65 8.47
C ALA A 26 -7.89 -28.76 6.94
N ALA A 27 -8.84 -29.39 6.24
CA ALA A 27 -8.80 -29.48 4.78
C ALA A 27 -8.94 -28.08 4.11
N ALA A 28 -9.79 -27.22 4.66
CA ALA A 28 -9.94 -25.84 4.20
C ALA A 28 -8.66 -25.02 4.42
N GLU A 29 -7.99 -25.19 5.57
CA GLU A 29 -6.73 -24.52 5.90
C GLU A 29 -5.59 -24.93 4.95
N VAL A 30 -5.43 -26.24 4.67
CA VAL A 30 -4.43 -26.75 3.72
C VAL A 30 -4.68 -26.19 2.32
N THR A 31 -5.95 -26.13 1.89
CA THR A 31 -6.33 -25.58 0.59
C THR A 31 -6.02 -24.08 0.50
N ALA A 32 -6.31 -23.32 1.56
CA ALA A 32 -6.01 -21.89 1.63
C ALA A 32 -4.50 -21.61 1.61
N ALA A 33 -3.69 -22.41 2.33
CA ALA A 33 -2.24 -22.28 2.34
C ALA A 33 -1.63 -22.57 0.96
N ALA A 34 -2.08 -23.63 0.26
CA ALA A 34 -1.63 -23.93 -1.09
C ALA A 34 -1.98 -22.80 -2.08
N ALA A 35 -3.20 -22.25 -1.98
CA ALA A 35 -3.61 -21.11 -2.80
C ALA A 35 -2.80 -19.83 -2.52
N ALA A 36 -2.46 -19.58 -1.25
CA ALA A 36 -1.61 -18.46 -0.86
C ALA A 36 -0.19 -18.59 -1.43
N ASN A 37 0.43 -19.76 -1.33
CA ASN A 37 1.76 -20.03 -1.88
C ASN A 37 1.77 -19.87 -3.42
N ALA A 38 0.76 -20.40 -4.12
CA ALA A 38 0.65 -20.23 -5.56
C ALA A 38 0.46 -18.76 -5.99
N ALA A 39 -0.28 -17.98 -5.20
CA ALA A 39 -0.42 -16.55 -5.42
C ALA A 39 0.90 -15.79 -5.18
N GLU A 40 1.65 -16.15 -4.15
CA GLU A 40 2.97 -15.58 -3.86
C GLU A 40 3.97 -15.91 -4.99
N GLU A 41 4.05 -17.16 -5.43
CA GLU A 41 4.91 -17.57 -6.54
C GLU A 41 4.57 -16.82 -7.82
N LYS A 42 3.28 -16.68 -8.14
CA LYS A 42 2.83 -15.87 -9.28
C LYS A 42 3.24 -14.40 -9.13
N ALA A 43 3.12 -13.83 -7.94
CA ALA A 43 3.50 -12.45 -7.67
C ALA A 43 5.02 -12.25 -7.82
N LEU A 44 5.84 -13.21 -7.36
CA LEU A 44 7.29 -13.21 -7.56
C LEU A 44 7.67 -13.37 -9.04
N ALA A 45 7.01 -14.26 -9.78
CA ALA A 45 7.21 -14.42 -11.22
C ALA A 45 6.85 -13.15 -12.01
N LEU A 46 5.87 -12.37 -11.55
CA LEU A 46 5.56 -11.06 -12.11
C LEU A 46 6.62 -10.01 -11.73
N GLU A 47 7.15 -10.06 -10.51
CA GLU A 47 8.22 -9.17 -10.07
C GLU A 47 9.50 -9.39 -10.89
N ASP A 48 9.83 -10.65 -11.21
CA ASP A 48 11.02 -11.01 -12.00
C ASP A 48 10.96 -10.58 -13.48
N GLN A 49 9.79 -10.18 -13.97
CA GLN A 49 9.66 -9.57 -15.30
C GLN A 49 10.14 -8.11 -15.34
N LEU A 50 10.32 -7.47 -14.18
CA LEU A 50 10.79 -6.09 -14.11
C LEU A 50 12.29 -6.03 -14.43
N PRO A 51 12.74 -5.05 -15.23
CA PRO A 51 14.15 -4.94 -15.59
C PRO A 51 15.01 -4.60 -14.36
N LYS A 52 16.16 -5.27 -14.28
CA LYS A 52 17.21 -5.03 -13.29
C LYS A 52 18.28 -4.14 -13.93
N SER A 53 18.64 -3.04 -13.27
CA SER A 53 19.77 -2.20 -13.71
C SER A 53 21.10 -2.86 -13.36
N ASP A 54 22.15 -2.52 -14.11
CA ASP A 54 23.52 -2.92 -13.78
C ASP A 54 23.91 -2.41 -12.39
N MET A 55 23.49 -1.19 -12.02
CA MET A 55 23.73 -0.62 -10.69
C MET A 55 23.10 -1.46 -9.58
N TYR A 56 21.87 -1.97 -9.78
CA TYR A 56 21.21 -2.87 -8.83
C TYR A 56 21.97 -4.19 -8.67
N VAL A 57 22.34 -4.82 -9.79
CA VAL A 57 23.05 -6.11 -9.80
C VAL A 57 24.42 -5.96 -9.14
N GLN A 58 25.15 -4.89 -9.47
CA GLN A 58 26.44 -4.56 -8.87
C GLN A 58 26.32 -4.36 -7.34
N ALA A 59 25.33 -3.60 -6.89
CA ALA A 59 25.11 -3.35 -5.47
C ALA A 59 24.77 -4.61 -4.66
N LEU A 60 24.11 -5.59 -5.28
CA LEU A 60 23.87 -6.90 -4.66
C LEU A 60 25.14 -7.73 -4.61
N TYR A 61 25.83 -7.88 -5.75
CA TYR A 61 27.05 -8.68 -5.85
C TYR A 61 28.16 -8.19 -4.91
N MET A 62 28.34 -6.88 -4.81
CA MET A 62 29.36 -6.30 -3.94
C MET A 62 29.01 -6.43 -2.45
N ALA A 63 27.73 -6.49 -2.10
CA ALA A 63 27.29 -6.70 -0.72
C ALA A 63 27.50 -8.15 -0.28
N ASP A 64 27.29 -9.12 -1.18
CA ASP A 64 27.53 -10.55 -0.88
C ASP A 64 29.02 -10.88 -0.73
N THR A 65 29.90 -9.99 -1.22
CA THR A 65 31.36 -10.17 -1.18
C THR A 65 32.07 -9.29 -0.15
N ASP A 66 31.32 -8.59 0.72
CA ASP A 66 31.82 -7.63 1.72
C ASP A 66 32.76 -6.55 1.15
N ASN A 67 32.66 -6.28 -0.15
CA ASN A 67 33.55 -5.39 -0.91
C ASN A 67 33.05 -3.95 -1.00
N ILE A 68 31.94 -3.61 -0.34
CA ILE A 68 31.31 -2.30 -0.45
C ILE A 68 30.72 -1.85 0.89
N THR A 69 30.86 -0.57 1.18
CA THR A 69 30.21 0.05 2.33
C THR A 69 28.71 0.23 2.08
N ARG A 70 27.92 0.32 3.16
CA ARG A 70 26.49 0.64 3.07
C ARG A 70 26.21 1.96 2.32
N ARG A 71 27.13 2.93 2.41
CA ARG A 71 27.01 4.23 1.70
C ARG A 71 27.17 4.05 0.21
N GLU A 72 28.20 3.34 -0.24
CA GLU A 72 28.41 3.06 -1.66
C GLU A 72 27.27 2.20 -2.23
N GLN A 73 26.76 1.23 -1.46
CA GLN A 73 25.57 0.47 -1.83
C GLN A 73 24.34 1.37 -2.01
N PHE A 74 24.14 2.33 -1.11
CA PHE A 74 23.05 3.31 -1.21
C PHE A 74 23.18 4.15 -2.47
N GLU A 75 24.37 4.63 -2.80
CA GLU A 75 24.59 5.41 -4.03
C GLU A 75 24.33 4.58 -5.29
N LEU A 76 24.74 3.32 -5.34
CA LEU A 76 24.42 2.43 -6.48
C LEU A 76 22.91 2.24 -6.64
N PHE A 77 22.18 1.97 -5.55
CA PHE A 77 20.71 1.88 -5.64
C PHE A 77 20.08 3.22 -6.00
N LYS A 78 20.56 4.35 -5.47
CA LYS A 78 20.06 5.68 -5.83
C LYS A 78 20.23 5.93 -7.32
N ARG A 79 21.40 5.65 -7.88
CA ARG A 79 21.68 5.78 -9.32
C ARG A 79 20.81 4.85 -10.14
N GLY A 80 20.74 3.56 -9.80
CA GLY A 80 19.84 2.63 -10.51
C GLY A 80 18.37 3.05 -10.47
N ALA A 81 17.92 3.65 -9.36
CA ALA A 81 16.54 4.14 -9.24
C ALA A 81 16.28 5.43 -10.04
N THR A 82 17.26 6.33 -10.13
CA THR A 82 17.10 7.68 -10.74
C THR A 82 17.56 7.76 -12.19
N GLU A 83 18.64 7.08 -12.56
CA GLU A 83 19.22 7.06 -13.91
C GLU A 83 18.56 5.97 -14.78
N ASP A 84 18.32 4.78 -14.22
CA ASP A 84 17.80 3.62 -14.95
C ASP A 84 16.31 3.31 -14.66
N ALA A 85 15.67 4.12 -13.81
CA ALA A 85 14.30 3.89 -13.34
C ALA A 85 14.06 2.46 -12.79
N CYS A 86 15.09 1.83 -12.21
CA CYS A 86 15.05 0.45 -11.76
C CYS A 86 14.23 0.30 -10.48
N ILE A 87 13.14 -0.44 -10.56
CA ILE A 87 12.18 -0.59 -9.46
C ILE A 87 12.78 -1.40 -8.30
N HIS A 88 13.63 -2.39 -8.58
CA HIS A 88 14.32 -3.11 -7.53
C HIS A 88 15.26 -2.20 -6.74
N SER A 89 15.92 -1.25 -7.41
CA SER A 89 16.68 -0.21 -6.73
C SER A 89 15.79 0.69 -5.88
N MET A 90 14.62 1.12 -6.39
CA MET A 90 13.64 1.89 -5.59
C MET A 90 13.20 1.14 -4.33
N PHE A 91 12.91 -0.16 -4.44
CA PHE A 91 12.58 -1.01 -3.29
C PHE A 91 13.71 -1.04 -2.26
N ARG A 92 14.97 -1.18 -2.72
CA ARG A 92 16.14 -1.18 -1.83
C ARG A 92 16.36 0.20 -1.19
N MET A 93 16.19 1.28 -1.94
CA MET A 93 16.22 2.65 -1.40
C MET A 93 15.22 2.82 -0.27
N GLY A 94 13.95 2.42 -0.49
CA GLY A 94 12.92 2.45 0.55
C GLY A 94 13.31 1.64 1.80
N LYS A 95 13.94 0.47 1.63
CA LYS A 95 14.41 -0.35 2.77
C LYS A 95 15.62 0.23 3.51
N MET A 96 16.48 0.98 2.84
CA MET A 96 17.71 1.51 3.42
C MET A 96 17.48 2.79 4.22
N LEU A 97 16.44 3.55 3.88
CA LEU A 97 16.05 4.77 4.56
C LEU A 97 15.40 4.45 5.92
N MET A 98 15.90 5.11 6.96
CA MET A 98 15.46 4.85 8.33
C MET A 98 14.10 5.48 8.64
N HIS A 99 13.78 6.60 7.99
CA HIS A 99 12.57 7.35 8.27
C HIS A 99 11.48 7.04 7.24
N ALA A 100 10.28 6.74 7.75
CA ALA A 100 9.15 6.31 6.95
C ALA A 100 8.77 7.35 5.87
N HIS A 101 8.74 8.65 6.18
CA HIS A 101 8.39 9.68 5.20
C HIS A 101 9.37 9.78 4.03
N MET A 102 10.64 9.40 4.24
CA MET A 102 11.63 9.33 3.17
C MET A 102 11.56 8.03 2.37
N ALA A 103 11.23 6.92 3.03
CA ALA A 103 11.06 5.62 2.37
C ALA A 103 9.79 5.54 1.51
N LEU A 104 8.70 6.20 1.96
CA LEU A 104 7.39 6.19 1.31
C LEU A 104 7.43 6.53 -0.19
N PRO A 105 8.04 7.65 -0.66
CA PRO A 105 8.02 7.99 -2.07
C PRO A 105 8.68 6.93 -2.96
N TRP A 106 9.70 6.22 -2.46
CA TRP A 106 10.35 5.15 -3.22
C TRP A 106 9.46 3.92 -3.38
N PHE A 107 8.80 3.50 -2.30
CA PHE A 107 7.83 2.41 -2.40
C PHE A 107 6.61 2.82 -3.23
N LEU A 108 6.17 4.07 -3.16
CA LEU A 108 5.07 4.58 -3.96
C LEU A 108 5.42 4.60 -5.45
N GLU A 109 6.61 5.09 -5.81
CA GLU A 109 7.14 5.06 -7.18
C GLU A 109 7.23 3.62 -7.72
N GLY A 110 7.77 2.68 -6.93
CA GLY A 110 7.83 1.28 -7.34
C GLY A 110 6.44 0.64 -7.49
N ALA A 111 5.48 0.99 -6.62
CA ALA A 111 4.12 0.46 -6.68
C ALA A 111 3.33 0.99 -7.88
N ILE A 112 3.43 2.29 -8.23
CA ILE A 112 2.79 2.84 -9.44
C ILE A 112 3.37 2.25 -10.73
N ARG A 113 4.62 1.78 -10.69
CA ARG A 113 5.27 1.04 -11.77
C ARG A 113 4.94 -0.45 -11.76
N GLY A 114 4.13 -0.90 -10.80
CA GLY A 114 3.57 -2.24 -10.72
C GLY A 114 4.41 -3.25 -9.96
N SER A 115 5.37 -2.84 -9.11
CA SER A 115 6.06 -3.78 -8.21
C SER A 115 5.14 -4.24 -7.09
N PHE A 116 5.01 -5.56 -6.97
CA PHE A 116 4.30 -6.21 -5.89
C PHE A 116 5.00 -5.96 -4.56
N GLN A 117 6.33 -6.10 -4.54
CA GLN A 117 7.12 -5.94 -3.32
C GLN A 117 6.99 -4.53 -2.74
N CYS A 118 7.05 -3.50 -3.61
CA CYS A 118 6.83 -2.12 -3.20
C CYS A 118 5.40 -1.90 -2.67
N THR A 119 4.39 -2.43 -3.36
CA THR A 119 2.99 -2.33 -2.95
C THR A 119 2.76 -2.98 -1.58
N MET A 120 3.33 -4.16 -1.35
CA MET A 120 3.23 -4.84 -0.05
C MET A 120 3.95 -4.09 1.06
N LYS A 121 5.07 -3.40 0.77
CA LYS A 121 5.71 -2.51 1.74
C LYS A 121 4.88 -1.28 2.05
N LEU A 122 4.27 -0.64 1.05
CA LEU A 122 3.32 0.46 1.26
C LEU A 122 2.19 0.06 2.21
N LEU A 123 1.49 -1.02 1.84
CA LEU A 123 0.38 -1.54 2.62
C LEU A 123 0.83 -1.91 4.04
N GLY A 124 1.85 -2.77 4.16
CA GLY A 124 2.33 -3.28 5.44
C GLY A 124 2.87 -2.18 6.35
N GLN A 125 3.87 -1.44 5.90
CA GLN A 125 4.64 -0.53 6.76
C GLN A 125 3.97 0.83 6.99
N PHE A 126 3.22 1.34 6.00
CA PHE A 126 2.73 2.73 6.04
C PHE A 126 1.24 2.80 6.32
N TYR A 127 0.45 1.86 5.79
CA TYR A 127 -1.01 1.97 5.84
C TYR A 127 -1.67 1.03 6.84
N PHE A 128 -1.16 -0.19 7.04
CA PHE A 128 -1.71 -1.15 8.02
C PHE A 128 -1.14 -1.03 9.42
N THR A 129 0.06 -0.45 9.56
CA THR A 129 0.75 -0.49 10.84
C THR A 129 0.10 0.45 11.86
N LYS A 130 -0.85 -0.09 12.63
CA LYS A 130 -1.49 0.59 13.78
C LYS A 130 -0.51 0.88 14.92
N THR A 131 0.67 0.24 14.92
CA THR A 131 1.64 0.37 16.03
C THR A 131 2.25 1.76 16.10
N PHE A 132 2.30 2.53 15.01
CA PHE A 132 2.90 3.86 15.02
C PHE A 132 1.89 4.96 15.31
N GLN A 133 0.65 4.85 14.81
CA GLN A 133 -0.39 5.84 15.06
C GLN A 133 -1.79 5.18 15.05
N PRO A 134 -2.34 4.77 16.22
CA PRO A 134 -3.64 4.09 16.28
C PRO A 134 -4.81 4.93 15.78
N ASN A 135 -4.65 6.26 15.77
CA ASN A 135 -5.64 7.21 15.30
C ASN A 135 -5.53 7.55 13.81
N ARG A 136 -4.43 7.15 13.16
CA ARG A 136 -4.26 7.39 11.73
C ARG A 136 -4.83 6.23 10.95
N LYS A 137 -5.90 6.51 10.22
CA LYS A 137 -6.52 5.56 9.30
C LYS A 137 -6.28 6.05 7.88
N ALA A 138 -5.46 5.32 7.14
CA ALA A 138 -5.26 5.52 5.70
C ALA A 138 -6.07 4.48 4.90
N ASP A 139 -7.33 4.28 5.30
CA ASP A 139 -8.16 3.17 4.84
C ASP A 139 -8.52 3.31 3.35
N ALA A 140 -8.63 4.54 2.84
CA ALA A 140 -8.87 4.76 1.42
C ALA A 140 -7.64 4.45 0.57
N LEU A 141 -6.44 4.73 1.06
CA LEU A 141 -5.20 4.27 0.41
C LEU A 141 -5.05 2.75 0.50
N GLN A 142 -5.44 2.13 1.61
CA GLN A 142 -5.46 0.66 1.75
C GLN A 142 -6.42 0.01 0.75
N ASP A 143 -7.67 0.49 0.65
CA ASP A 143 -8.65 -0.03 -0.32
C ASP A 143 -8.12 0.15 -1.75
N TYR A 144 -7.56 1.32 -2.07
CA TYR A 144 -6.98 1.56 -3.40
C TYR A 144 -5.89 0.55 -3.76
N TRP A 145 -4.85 0.46 -2.94
CA TRP A 145 -3.72 -0.44 -3.20
C TRP A 145 -4.12 -1.91 -3.09
N GLY A 146 -5.14 -2.22 -2.32
CA GLY A 146 -5.73 -3.54 -2.26
C GLY A 146 -6.42 -3.97 -3.54
N GLU A 147 -7.23 -3.10 -4.12
CA GLU A 147 -7.87 -3.36 -5.41
C GLU A 147 -6.83 -3.48 -6.54
N ILE A 148 -5.77 -2.67 -6.52
CA ILE A 148 -4.63 -2.80 -7.45
C ILE A 148 -3.94 -4.16 -7.25
N THR A 149 -3.62 -4.54 -6.01
CA THR A 149 -2.93 -5.81 -5.72
C THR A 149 -3.76 -7.02 -6.14
N LYS A 150 -5.06 -7.01 -5.84
CA LYS A 150 -6.02 -8.03 -6.27
C LYS A 150 -6.05 -8.17 -7.79
N LYS A 151 -6.01 -7.04 -8.52
CA LYS A 151 -6.07 -7.04 -9.98
C LYS A 151 -4.81 -7.63 -10.62
N PHE A 152 -3.64 -7.36 -10.07
CA PHE A 152 -2.36 -7.68 -10.73
C PHE A 152 -1.61 -8.89 -10.16
N HIS A 153 -1.73 -9.17 -8.86
CA HIS A 153 -0.80 -10.08 -8.17
C HIS A 153 -1.48 -11.27 -7.50
N SER A 154 -2.73 -11.14 -7.05
CA SER A 154 -3.33 -12.14 -6.16
C SER A 154 -4.44 -12.98 -6.82
N GLY A 155 -4.46 -14.28 -6.49
CA GLY A 155 -5.71 -15.03 -6.33
C GLY A 155 -6.39 -14.65 -4.99
N ASP A 156 -7.56 -15.22 -4.68
CA ASP A 156 -8.50 -14.70 -3.65
C ASP A 156 -7.96 -14.53 -2.20
N SER A 157 -6.80 -15.08 -1.83
CA SER A 157 -6.30 -15.08 -0.43
C SER A 157 -6.01 -13.70 0.19
N LEU A 158 -5.30 -12.80 -0.50
CA LEU A 158 -5.02 -11.46 0.05
C LEU A 158 -6.29 -10.60 0.12
N VAL A 159 -7.27 -10.93 -0.73
CA VAL A 159 -8.57 -10.27 -0.84
C VAL A 159 -9.37 -10.42 0.45
N ASP A 160 -9.28 -11.57 1.13
CA ASP A 160 -10.05 -11.82 2.34
C ASP A 160 -9.62 -10.93 3.51
N THR A 161 -8.32 -10.68 3.67
CA THR A 161 -7.82 -9.73 4.68
C THR A 161 -8.31 -8.30 4.38
N MET A 162 -8.33 -7.91 3.11
CA MET A 162 -8.83 -6.60 2.68
C MET A 162 -10.35 -6.47 2.77
N LYS A 163 -11.08 -7.57 2.59
CA LYS A 163 -12.53 -7.64 2.72
C LYS A 163 -12.98 -7.33 4.15
N ILE A 164 -12.23 -7.78 5.16
CA ILE A 164 -12.51 -7.48 6.58
C ILE A 164 -12.43 -5.97 6.84
N LEU A 165 -11.43 -5.29 6.26
CA LEU A 165 -11.29 -3.84 6.34
C LEU A 165 -12.46 -3.11 5.66
N LYS A 166 -12.81 -3.54 4.44
CA LYS A 166 -13.92 -2.94 3.68
C LYS A 166 -15.25 -3.04 4.40
N CYS A 167 -15.54 -4.18 5.03
CA CYS A 167 -16.76 -4.36 5.82
C CYS A 167 -16.81 -3.42 7.03
N SER A 168 -15.66 -3.19 7.68
CA SER A 168 -15.60 -2.38 8.90
C SER A 168 -15.76 -0.89 8.62
N VAL A 169 -15.18 -0.39 7.53
CA VAL A 169 -15.15 1.06 7.22
C VAL A 169 -16.42 1.55 6.51
N THR A 170 -17.12 0.66 5.80
CA THR A 170 -18.29 1.03 4.98
C THR A 170 -19.64 0.92 5.71
N GLN A 171 -19.69 0.35 6.91
CA GLN A 171 -20.96 0.04 7.60
C GLN A 171 -21.29 0.94 8.80
N GLU A 172 -20.35 1.79 9.23
CA GLU A 172 -20.55 2.71 10.35
C GLU A 172 -20.00 4.09 10.04
N CYS A 173 -20.53 5.11 10.72
CA CYS A 173 -19.98 6.45 10.65
C CYS A 173 -18.59 6.49 11.30
N ILE A 174 -17.56 6.88 10.56
CA ILE A 174 -16.18 6.86 11.04
C ILE A 174 -15.90 7.74 12.28
N ILE A 175 -16.78 8.72 12.56
CA ILE A 175 -16.65 9.64 13.70
C ILE A 175 -17.47 9.21 14.92
N CYS A 176 -18.68 8.70 14.73
CA CYS A 176 -19.60 8.42 15.85
C CYS A 176 -20.12 6.97 15.90
N SER A 177 -19.62 6.11 15.02
CA SER A 177 -19.95 4.68 14.92
C SER A 177 -21.44 4.36 14.73
N LYS A 178 -22.29 5.34 14.40
CA LYS A 178 -23.68 5.07 14.00
C LYS A 178 -23.70 4.22 12.75
N THR A 179 -24.55 3.20 12.73
CA THR A 179 -24.78 2.33 11.57
C THR A 179 -26.05 2.74 10.84
N ASP A 180 -26.24 2.18 9.64
CA ASP A 180 -27.50 2.32 8.92
C ASP A 180 -28.69 1.79 9.72
N THR A 181 -29.80 2.51 9.67
CA THR A 181 -31.08 2.08 10.25
C THR A 181 -32.21 2.37 9.24
N LYS A 182 -33.45 2.00 9.56
CA LYS A 182 -34.61 2.32 8.69
C LYS A 182 -34.80 3.83 8.45
N THR A 183 -34.29 4.67 9.35
CA THR A 183 -34.47 6.14 9.31
C THR A 183 -33.17 6.91 9.10
N LEU A 184 -32.02 6.23 9.11
CA LEU A 184 -30.70 6.82 8.92
C LEU A 184 -29.95 6.04 7.85
N THR A 185 -29.60 6.73 6.77
CA THR A 185 -28.71 6.19 5.74
C THR A 185 -27.40 6.96 5.78
N LEU A 186 -26.31 6.24 5.98
CA LEU A 186 -24.95 6.75 5.92
C LEU A 186 -24.63 7.17 4.49
N LYS A 187 -23.90 8.28 4.37
CA LYS A 187 -23.42 8.79 3.09
C LYS A 187 -21.93 8.51 2.97
N GLN A 188 -21.52 7.97 1.84
CA GLN A 188 -20.10 7.80 1.52
C GLN A 188 -19.47 9.12 1.11
N CYS A 189 -18.16 9.25 1.37
CA CYS A 189 -17.37 10.35 0.81
C CYS A 189 -17.42 10.31 -0.72
N GLU A 190 -17.88 11.37 -1.38
CA GLU A 190 -17.96 11.42 -2.84
C GLU A 190 -16.59 11.35 -3.53
N GLY A 191 -15.51 11.72 -2.82
CA GLY A 191 -14.17 11.74 -3.38
C GLY A 191 -13.50 10.38 -3.43
N CYS A 192 -13.50 9.63 -2.31
CA CYS A 192 -12.83 8.33 -2.21
C CYS A 192 -13.77 7.12 -2.14
N SER A 193 -15.06 7.34 -1.84
CA SER A 193 -16.08 6.29 -1.65
C SER A 193 -15.79 5.25 -0.56
N VAL A 194 -14.83 5.52 0.32
CA VAL A 194 -14.43 4.56 1.38
C VAL A 194 -15.12 4.86 2.70
N TYR A 195 -15.02 6.09 3.19
CA TYR A 195 -15.56 6.46 4.50
C TYR A 195 -17.05 6.79 4.44
N CYS A 196 -17.78 6.32 5.46
CA CYS A 196 -19.19 6.60 5.66
C CYS A 196 -19.43 7.63 6.78
N TYR A 197 -20.47 8.45 6.61
CA TYR A 197 -20.85 9.49 7.57
C TYR A 197 -22.36 9.54 7.77
N CYS A 198 -22.80 9.74 9.02
CA CYS A 198 -24.22 9.94 9.34
C CYS A 198 -24.68 11.38 9.07
N SER A 199 -23.74 12.32 8.89
CA SER A 199 -24.02 13.76 8.71
C SER A 199 -22.83 14.49 8.10
N VAL A 200 -23.09 15.66 7.51
CA VAL A 200 -22.06 16.59 7.03
C VAL A 200 -21.15 17.07 8.17
N GLY A 201 -21.68 17.17 9.39
CA GLY A 201 -20.89 17.51 10.58
C GLY A 201 -19.80 16.49 10.87
N CYS A 202 -20.14 15.19 10.90
CA CYS A 202 -19.16 14.12 11.05
C CYS A 202 -18.13 14.10 9.90
N GLN A 203 -18.57 14.33 8.67
CA GLN A 203 -17.64 14.43 7.54
C GLN A 203 -16.66 15.60 7.72
N THR A 204 -17.15 16.76 8.15
CA THR A 204 -16.31 17.96 8.36
C THR A 204 -15.26 17.75 9.46
N ILE A 205 -15.65 17.08 10.55
CA ILE A 205 -14.73 16.71 11.65
C ILE A 205 -13.62 15.79 11.10
N HIS A 206 -13.99 14.69 10.44
CA HIS A 206 -13.01 13.76 9.84
C HIS A 206 -12.10 14.46 8.81
N TRP A 207 -12.68 15.34 8.00
CA TRP A 207 -11.99 16.10 6.97
C TRP A 207 -10.89 17.00 7.53
N LYS A 208 -11.15 17.71 8.63
CA LYS A 208 -10.23 18.68 9.24
C LYS A 208 -9.32 18.05 10.28
N GLU A 209 -9.90 17.36 11.26
CA GLU A 209 -9.18 16.90 12.46
C GLU A 209 -8.39 15.62 12.20
N SER A 210 -8.93 14.71 11.39
CA SER A 210 -8.27 13.44 11.05
C SER A 210 -7.52 13.50 9.71
N LYS A 211 -7.38 14.69 9.12
CA LYS A 211 -6.69 14.93 7.84
C LYS A 211 -7.20 14.06 6.68
N HIS A 212 -8.46 13.63 6.69
CA HIS A 212 -9.04 12.82 5.61
C HIS A 212 -8.94 13.51 4.24
N ARG A 213 -8.98 14.85 4.20
CA ARG A 213 -8.79 15.65 2.98
C ARG A 213 -7.56 15.23 2.18
N ASN A 214 -6.45 15.04 2.88
CA ASN A 214 -5.15 14.79 2.28
C ASN A 214 -5.13 13.43 1.57
N GLU A 215 -5.57 12.41 2.28
CA GLU A 215 -5.73 11.06 1.77
C GLU A 215 -6.74 11.01 0.62
N CYS A 216 -7.90 11.63 0.79
CA CYS A 216 -8.97 11.64 -0.20
C CYS A 216 -8.49 12.22 -1.54
N LYS A 217 -7.71 13.31 -1.49
CA LYS A 217 -7.15 13.91 -2.70
C LYS A 217 -6.06 13.06 -3.33
N GLN A 218 -5.21 12.42 -2.53
CA GLN A 218 -4.21 11.49 -3.04
C GLN A 218 -4.88 10.30 -3.76
N VAL A 219 -5.93 9.73 -3.17
CA VAL A 219 -6.75 8.67 -3.81
C VAL A 219 -7.43 9.18 -5.09
N HIS A 220 -7.91 10.43 -5.10
CA HIS A 220 -8.47 11.03 -6.31
C HIS A 220 -7.44 11.13 -7.45
N ILE A 221 -6.20 11.58 -7.15
CA ILE A 221 -5.10 11.60 -8.11
C ILE A 221 -4.82 10.19 -8.63
N LEU A 222 -4.70 9.20 -7.73
CA LEU A 222 -4.44 7.81 -8.10
C LEU A 222 -5.59 7.20 -8.94
N ASN A 223 -6.84 7.46 -8.61
CA ASN A 223 -7.98 6.99 -9.40
C ASN A 223 -8.03 7.63 -10.79
N LYS A 224 -7.65 8.90 -10.90
CA LYS A 224 -7.68 9.64 -12.17
C LYS A 224 -6.50 9.36 -13.09
N TYR A 225 -5.30 9.23 -12.52
CA TYR A 225 -4.05 9.20 -13.29
C TYR A 225 -3.26 7.89 -13.19
N HIS A 226 -3.54 7.02 -12.21
CA HIS A 226 -2.90 5.71 -12.12
C HIS A 226 -3.85 4.59 -12.53
N LYS A 227 -5.01 4.47 -11.88
CA LYS A 227 -5.94 3.34 -12.06
C LYS A 227 -6.30 3.00 -13.52
N PRO A 228 -6.63 3.96 -14.41
CA PRO A 228 -6.91 3.65 -15.81
C PRO A 228 -5.67 3.23 -16.62
N TYR A 229 -4.48 3.66 -16.21
CA TYR A 229 -3.22 3.45 -16.93
C TYR A 229 -2.30 2.41 -16.26
N ALA A 230 -2.67 1.84 -15.11
CA ALA A 230 -1.78 0.99 -14.31
C ALA A 230 -1.20 -0.20 -15.11
N LYS A 231 -2.01 -0.81 -15.98
CA LYS A 231 -1.55 -1.89 -16.86
C LYS A 231 -0.58 -1.37 -17.92
N GLU A 232 -0.93 -0.27 -18.61
CA GLU A 232 -0.09 0.36 -19.63
C GLU A 232 1.27 0.77 -19.07
N ILE A 233 1.28 1.42 -17.90
CA ILE A 233 2.50 1.83 -17.19
C ILE A 233 3.36 0.61 -16.89
N ARG A 234 2.78 -0.44 -16.31
CA ARG A 234 3.52 -1.67 -15.98
C ARG A 234 4.07 -2.36 -17.23
N ASP A 235 3.26 -2.50 -18.28
CA ASP A 235 3.69 -3.16 -19.52
C ASP A 235 4.83 -2.37 -20.20
N ALA A 236 4.79 -1.03 -20.15
CA ALA A 236 5.85 -0.16 -20.65
C ALA A 236 7.14 -0.29 -19.85
N VAL A 237 7.04 -0.34 -18.52
CA VAL A 237 8.16 -0.62 -17.62
C VAL A 237 8.82 -1.97 -17.93
N ILE A 238 8.04 -3.04 -18.13
CA ILE A 238 8.56 -4.38 -18.46
C ILE A 238 9.33 -4.37 -19.78
N ARG A 239 8.87 -3.59 -20.77
CA ARG A 239 9.60 -3.39 -22.04
C ARG A 239 10.88 -2.57 -21.89
N GLY A 240 11.06 -1.86 -20.77
CA GLY A 240 12.18 -0.95 -20.55
C GLY A 240 11.98 0.43 -21.17
N ASP A 241 10.73 0.83 -21.42
CA ASP A 241 10.42 2.16 -21.96
C ASP A 241 10.85 3.24 -20.95
N LYS A 242 11.73 4.17 -21.38
CA LYS A 242 12.23 5.26 -20.53
C LYS A 242 11.24 6.42 -20.41
N GLU A 243 10.46 6.64 -21.47
CA GLU A 243 9.48 7.72 -21.56
C GLU A 243 8.08 7.14 -21.53
N ILE A 244 7.41 7.27 -20.38
CA ILE A 244 6.05 6.78 -20.19
C ILE A 244 5.17 7.99 -19.83
N PRO A 245 4.52 8.66 -20.79
CA PRO A 245 3.85 9.94 -20.55
C PRO A 245 2.78 9.89 -19.45
N SER A 246 2.04 8.79 -19.36
CA SER A 246 1.02 8.56 -18.32
C SER A 246 1.66 8.50 -16.92
N LEU A 247 2.83 7.89 -16.80
CA LEU A 247 3.60 7.84 -15.56
C LEU A 247 4.21 9.19 -15.19
N GLU A 248 4.83 9.90 -16.13
CA GLU A 248 5.41 11.24 -15.85
C GLU A 248 4.36 12.23 -15.37
N LYS A 249 3.18 12.21 -16.01
CA LYS A 249 2.03 13.01 -15.58
C LYS A 249 1.56 12.62 -14.18
N LEU A 250 1.51 11.33 -13.86
CA LEU A 250 1.15 10.85 -12.52
C LEU A 250 2.18 11.28 -11.47
N ARG A 251 3.48 11.13 -11.76
CA ARG A 251 4.59 11.53 -10.88
C ARG A 251 4.50 13.01 -10.52
N TYR A 252 4.31 13.87 -11.53
CA TYR A 252 4.07 15.30 -11.32
C TYR A 252 2.83 15.56 -10.45
N LYS A 253 1.70 14.91 -10.75
CA LYS A 253 0.45 15.10 -9.99
C LYS A 253 0.51 14.60 -8.55
N LEU A 254 1.37 13.62 -8.26
CA LEU A 254 1.63 13.15 -6.89
C LEU A 254 2.74 13.94 -6.18
N GLY A 255 3.44 14.85 -6.86
CA GLY A 255 4.59 15.56 -6.28
C GLY A 255 5.82 14.66 -6.07
N LEU A 256 5.96 13.58 -6.85
CA LEU A 256 7.13 12.70 -6.79
C LEU A 256 8.40 13.34 -7.39
N THR A 257 8.21 14.36 -8.23
CA THR A 257 9.25 15.14 -8.92
C THR A 257 9.46 16.52 -8.30
N ARG A 258 9.13 16.72 -7.01
CA ARG A 258 9.38 18.00 -6.36
C ARG A 258 10.90 18.25 -6.25
N PRO A 259 11.37 19.49 -6.40
CA PRO A 259 12.78 19.83 -6.15
C PRO A 259 13.25 19.41 -4.76
N GLU A 260 14.53 19.07 -4.62
CA GLU A 260 15.11 18.58 -3.36
C GLU A 260 15.04 19.66 -2.27
N GLU A 261 15.19 20.92 -2.66
CA GLU A 261 15.13 22.09 -1.79
C GLU A 261 13.79 22.20 -1.08
N GLU A 262 12.70 21.73 -1.71
CA GLU A 262 11.35 21.78 -1.15
C GLU A 262 11.11 20.76 -0.03
N TYR A 263 12.05 19.84 0.20
CA TYR A 263 11.94 18.86 1.27
C TYR A 263 13.26 18.53 1.99
N ILE A 264 14.28 19.38 1.85
CA ILE A 264 15.56 19.19 2.54
C ILE A 264 15.39 19.16 4.07
N GLU A 265 14.50 20.00 4.61
CA GLU A 265 14.17 20.05 6.05
C GLU A 265 13.65 18.70 6.59
N PHE A 266 13.03 17.88 5.74
CA PHE A 266 12.54 16.56 6.12
C PHE A 266 13.68 15.55 6.35
N PHE A 267 14.85 15.75 5.74
CA PHE A 267 16.04 14.96 6.06
C PHE A 267 16.61 15.35 7.43
N GLU A 268 16.46 16.61 7.80
CA GLU A 268 16.86 17.16 9.10
C GLU A 268 15.81 16.93 10.20
N LEU A 269 14.69 16.28 9.86
CA LEU A 269 13.55 16.05 10.75
C LEU A 269 12.96 17.35 11.30
N THR A 270 12.89 18.37 10.44
CA THR A 270 12.22 19.64 10.73
C THR A 270 11.23 20.03 9.62
N HIS A 271 10.27 20.88 9.95
CA HIS A 271 9.36 21.52 8.99
C HIS A 271 9.01 22.91 9.52
N ASN A 272 9.30 23.97 8.73
CA ASN A 272 9.18 25.36 9.16
C ASN A 272 9.98 25.68 10.45
N GLY A 273 11.15 25.04 10.60
CA GLY A 273 12.03 25.23 11.76
C GLY A 273 11.60 24.48 13.03
N GLU A 274 10.49 23.74 13.00
CA GLU A 274 10.03 22.92 14.12
C GLU A 274 10.37 21.45 13.90
N LYS A 275 10.72 20.74 14.97
CA LYS A 275 10.98 19.29 14.91
C LYS A 275 9.69 18.55 14.55
N ILE A 276 9.77 17.61 13.61
CA ILE A 276 8.63 16.82 13.17
C ILE A 276 8.65 15.39 13.68
N ASP A 277 7.46 14.78 13.76
CA ASP A 277 7.32 13.32 13.72
C ASP A 277 7.21 12.88 12.24
N PRO A 278 8.18 12.10 11.71
CA PRO A 278 8.09 11.44 10.39
C PRO A 278 6.74 10.82 10.07
N ASN A 279 6.09 10.24 11.08
CA ASN A 279 4.83 9.56 10.88
C ASN A 279 3.70 10.52 10.52
N ASP A 280 3.76 11.82 10.81
CA ASP A 280 2.69 12.73 10.40
C ASP A 280 2.66 12.99 8.88
N TYR A 281 3.70 12.56 8.16
CA TYR A 281 3.95 12.89 6.76
C TYR A 281 3.81 11.70 5.81
N LEU A 282 3.24 10.57 6.26
CA LEU A 282 3.01 9.38 5.40
C LEU A 282 1.74 9.41 4.53
N VAL A 283 0.98 10.51 4.58
CA VAL A 283 -0.19 10.77 3.73
C VAL A 283 0.11 12.08 3.02
N GLY A 284 -0.53 12.30 1.87
CA GLY A 284 -0.36 13.52 1.10
C GLY A 284 -0.53 14.82 1.91
N ARG A 285 -0.16 15.92 1.27
CA ARG A 285 -0.42 17.28 1.69
C ARG A 285 -1.90 17.59 1.49
N GLU A 286 -2.24 18.82 1.83
CA GLU A 286 -3.56 19.39 1.61
C GLU A 286 -4.07 19.33 0.17
N ASP A 287 -3.19 19.23 -0.83
CA ASP A 287 -3.51 19.06 -2.24
C ASP A 287 -3.46 17.60 -2.74
N GLY A 288 -3.09 16.65 -1.86
CA GLY A 288 -2.93 15.24 -2.18
C GLY A 288 -1.54 14.84 -2.70
N THR A 289 -0.62 15.79 -2.88
CA THR A 289 0.78 15.52 -3.27
C THR A 289 1.60 15.02 -2.08
N LEU A 290 2.73 14.37 -2.31
CA LEU A 290 3.62 13.93 -1.24
C LEU A 290 4.43 15.08 -0.66
N TRP A 291 4.89 14.87 0.58
CA TRP A 291 5.80 15.78 1.26
C TRP A 291 7.24 15.66 0.75
N VAL A 292 7.66 14.46 0.38
CA VAL A 292 9.01 14.13 -0.11
C VAL A 292 8.90 13.49 -1.50
N GLY A 293 9.74 13.92 -2.44
CA GLY A 293 9.83 13.34 -3.77
C GLY A 293 10.69 12.07 -3.82
N SER A 294 10.49 11.22 -4.84
CA SER A 294 11.40 10.09 -5.14
C SER A 294 12.57 10.55 -6.03
N THR A 295 12.38 11.60 -6.82
CA THR A 295 13.25 11.94 -7.96
C THR A 295 13.29 13.46 -8.14
N PRO A 296 14.10 14.18 -7.37
CA PRO A 296 14.05 15.65 -7.32
C PRO A 296 14.48 16.37 -8.59
N SER A 297 15.16 15.67 -9.50
CA SER A 297 15.93 16.27 -10.58
C SER A 297 15.42 15.93 -11.99
N SER A 298 14.18 15.44 -12.15
CA SER A 298 13.60 15.34 -13.51
C SER A 298 13.24 16.76 -14.00
N PRO A 299 13.91 17.31 -15.02
CA PRO A 299 13.57 18.62 -15.56
C PRO A 299 12.24 18.52 -16.31
N ILE A 300 11.12 18.71 -15.61
CA ILE A 300 9.84 18.94 -16.28
C ILE A 300 9.77 20.43 -16.58
N GLY A 301 10.27 20.80 -17.76
CA GLY A 301 10.32 22.19 -18.18
C GLY A 301 10.49 22.35 -19.69
N THR A 302 9.59 21.76 -20.48
CA THR A 302 9.03 22.26 -21.77
C THR A 302 8.27 21.12 -22.47
N LEU A 303 6.99 20.92 -22.11
CA LEU A 303 6.00 20.19 -22.93
C LEU A 303 4.70 20.98 -22.92
#